data_AF-A0A9D1PKU3-F1
#
_entry.id   AF-A0A9D1PKU3-F1
#
_cell.length_a   1.000
_cell.length_b   1.000
_cell.length_c   1.000
_cell.angle_alpha   90.00
_cell.angle_beta   90.00
_cell.angle_gamma   90.00
#
_symmetry.space_group_name_H-M   'P 1'
#
loop_
_entity.id
_entity.type
_entity.pdbx_description
1 polymer ?
#
loop_
_entity_poly.entity_id
_entity_poly.type
_entity_poly.pdbx_seq_one_letter_code
_entity_poly.pdbx_strand_id
1 'polypeptide(L)'
;GFKPHSISSMHATLSTALNAAVEDDILDRNRIRSEFIEKPKRLTNFLTPHELNMFLRYAKKEKTSDYILILLLAYTGMRSGEAIGMYWEDIDFKENTVSVKRTRDTLGTRKTKTENSFRTIKVDELVIKQLKNIEHGVCSVN
;
A
#
# COMPACT_ATOMS: atom_id res chain seq x y z
N GLY A 1 -28.01 -3.13 -3.27
CA GLY A 1 -27.69 -3.63 -1.92
C GLY A 1 -26.19 -3.60 -1.69
N PHE A 2 -25.73 -3.79 -0.44
CA PHE A 2 -24.30 -3.82 -0.11
C PHE A 2 -23.56 -5.01 -0.75
N LYS A 3 -22.27 -4.84 -1.06
CA LYS A 3 -21.42 -5.94 -1.57
C LYS A 3 -21.15 -6.96 -0.46
N PRO A 4 -20.95 -8.26 -0.77
CA PRO A 4 -20.68 -9.30 0.23
C PRO A 4 -19.51 -8.96 1.17
N HIS A 5 -18.43 -8.35 0.67
CA HIS A 5 -17.30 -7.93 1.50
C HIS A 5 -17.66 -6.82 2.51
N SER A 6 -18.53 -5.89 2.12
CA SER A 6 -19.03 -4.83 3.02
C SER A 6 -19.88 -5.44 4.13
N ILE A 7 -20.77 -6.40 3.78
CA ILE A 7 -21.58 -7.15 4.77
C ILE A 7 -20.67 -7.93 5.72
N SER A 8 -19.65 -8.59 5.18
CA SER A 8 -18.64 -9.31 5.99
C SER A 8 -17.93 -8.41 6.98
N SER A 9 -17.54 -7.21 6.54
CA SER A 9 -16.83 -6.25 7.40
C SER A 9 -17.73 -5.70 8.50
N MET A 10 -18.97 -5.34 8.16
CA MET A 10 -19.95 -4.87 9.16
C MET A 10 -20.26 -5.95 10.20
N HIS A 11 -20.48 -7.19 9.76
CA HIS A 11 -20.70 -8.31 10.66
C HIS A 11 -19.49 -8.56 11.57
N ALA A 12 -18.27 -8.51 11.03
CA ALA A 12 -17.05 -8.67 11.83
C ALA A 12 -16.98 -7.62 12.95
N THR A 13 -17.19 -6.34 12.60
CA THR A 13 -17.21 -5.26 13.59
C THR A 13 -18.27 -5.47 14.67
N LEU A 14 -19.49 -5.83 14.28
CA LEU A 14 -20.59 -6.07 15.22
C LEU A 14 -20.33 -7.29 16.10
N SER A 15 -19.82 -8.37 15.52
CA SER A 15 -19.46 -9.58 16.25
C SER A 15 -18.36 -9.31 17.29
N THR A 16 -17.35 -8.48 16.95
CA THR A 16 -16.33 -8.03 17.90
C THR A 16 -16.95 -7.23 19.06
N ALA A 17 -17.84 -6.28 18.76
CA ALA A 17 -18.50 -5.49 19.81
C ALA A 17 -19.34 -6.36 20.76
N LEU A 18 -20.07 -7.35 20.23
CA LEU A 18 -20.86 -8.26 21.06
C LEU A 18 -20.01 -9.22 21.87
N ASN A 19 -18.87 -9.68 21.34
CA ASN A 19 -17.94 -10.49 22.13
C ASN A 19 -17.37 -9.69 23.31
N ALA A 20 -17.02 -8.42 23.10
CA ALA A 20 -16.58 -7.55 24.20
C ALA A 20 -17.68 -7.38 25.27
N ALA A 21 -18.94 -7.20 24.86
CA ALA A 21 -20.06 -7.13 25.80
C ALA A 21 -20.31 -8.45 26.56
N VAL A 22 -19.95 -9.60 25.99
CA VAL A 22 -19.99 -10.89 26.70
C VAL A 22 -18.83 -11.02 27.68
N GLU A 23 -17.63 -10.57 27.30
CA GLU A 23 -16.47 -10.54 28.19
C GLU A 23 -16.69 -9.61 29.40
N ASP A 24 -17.43 -8.52 29.21
CA ASP A 24 -17.81 -7.56 30.27
C ASP A 24 -19.06 -8.00 31.06
N ASP A 25 -19.55 -9.24 30.88
CA ASP A 25 -20.76 -9.79 31.51
C ASP A 25 -22.05 -8.96 31.28
N ILE A 26 -22.08 -8.11 30.25
CA ILE A 26 -23.28 -7.35 29.85
C ILE A 26 -24.27 -8.26 29.12
N LEU A 27 -23.76 -9.27 28.39
CA LEU A 27 -24.55 -10.25 27.65
C LEU A 27 -24.10 -11.68 27.97
N ASP A 28 -25.04 -12.60 28.12
CA ASP A 28 -24.71 -14.02 28.37
C ASP A 28 -23.95 -14.69 27.21
N ARG A 29 -24.21 -14.27 25.96
CA ARG A 29 -23.55 -14.81 24.76
C ARG A 29 -23.76 -13.95 23.51
N ASN A 30 -22.81 -14.04 22.58
CA ASN A 30 -22.95 -13.49 21.23
C ASN A 30 -23.88 -14.37 20.37
N ARG A 31 -24.94 -13.77 19.81
CA ARG A 31 -25.97 -14.48 19.03
C ARG A 31 -25.77 -14.38 17.51
N ILE A 32 -24.76 -13.65 17.04
CA ILE A 32 -24.52 -13.48 15.61
C ILE A 32 -23.47 -14.50 15.17
N ARG A 33 -23.93 -15.67 14.73
CA ARG A 33 -23.06 -16.75 14.24
C ARG A 33 -22.41 -16.35 12.91
N SER A 34 -21.08 -16.44 12.87
CA SER A 34 -20.22 -16.16 11.73
C SER A 34 -20.35 -17.12 10.53
N GLU A 35 -21.26 -18.10 10.58
CA GLU A 35 -21.26 -19.24 9.65
C GLU A 35 -21.72 -18.90 8.22
N PHE A 36 -22.31 -17.72 7.98
CA PHE A 36 -23.00 -17.41 6.71
C PHE A 36 -22.32 -16.37 5.81
N ILE A 37 -21.09 -15.95 6.10
CA ILE A 37 -20.44 -14.98 5.23
C ILE A 37 -19.54 -15.69 4.24
N GLU A 38 -20.04 -15.85 3.02
CA GLU A 38 -19.22 -16.27 1.89
C GLU A 38 -18.01 -15.33 1.79
N LYS A 39 -16.82 -15.88 2.02
CA LYS A 39 -15.58 -15.16 1.77
C LYS A 39 -15.53 -14.88 0.27
N PRO A 40 -15.32 -13.63 -0.16
CA PRO A 40 -15.22 -13.32 -1.57
C PRO A 40 -14.11 -14.17 -2.18
N LYS A 41 -14.41 -14.87 -3.27
CA LYS A 41 -13.40 -15.60 -4.04
C LYS A 41 -12.30 -14.60 -4.40
N ARG A 42 -11.08 -14.85 -3.96
CA ARG A 42 -9.92 -14.07 -4.39
C ARG A 42 -9.74 -14.34 -5.88
N LEU A 43 -10.05 -13.34 -6.69
CA LEU A 43 -9.69 -13.38 -8.11
C LEU A 43 -8.17 -13.36 -8.20
N THR A 44 -7.59 -14.39 -8.84
CA THR A 44 -6.17 -14.44 -9.17
C THR A 44 -5.93 -13.57 -10.39
N ASN A 45 -5.97 -12.25 -10.20
CA ASN A 45 -5.68 -11.27 -11.24
C ASN A 45 -4.37 -10.56 -10.88
N PHE A 46 -3.25 -11.15 -11.30
CA PHE A 46 -1.91 -10.62 -11.07
C PHE A 46 -1.17 -10.55 -12.40
N LEU A 47 -0.33 -9.54 -12.57
CA LEU A 47 0.55 -9.44 -13.74
C LEU A 47 1.66 -10.49 -13.61
N THR A 48 1.85 -11.27 -14.66
CA THR A 48 3.05 -12.07 -14.83
C THR A 48 4.29 -11.16 -14.96
N PRO A 49 5.51 -11.67 -14.72
CA PRO A 49 6.73 -10.89 -14.93
C PRO A 49 6.84 -10.31 -16.35
N HIS A 50 6.35 -11.04 -17.35
CA HIS A 50 6.33 -10.57 -18.74
C HIS A 50 5.38 -9.39 -18.93
N GLU A 51 4.14 -9.51 -18.45
CA GLU A 51 3.14 -8.46 -18.55
C GLU A 51 3.54 -7.21 -17.77
N LEU A 52 4.13 -7.36 -16.58
CA LEU A 52 4.65 -6.24 -15.79
C LEU A 52 5.77 -5.50 -16.54
N ASN A 53 6.70 -6.25 -17.14
CA ASN A 53 7.77 -5.65 -17.94
C ASN A 53 7.21 -4.90 -19.16
N MET A 54 6.22 -5.48 -19.84
CA MET A 54 5.53 -4.80 -20.95
C MET A 54 4.83 -3.53 -20.48
N PHE A 55 4.10 -3.59 -19.38
CA PHE A 55 3.42 -2.45 -18.79
C PHE A 55 4.37 -1.31 -18.44
N LEU A 56 5.48 -1.61 -17.75
CA LEU A 56 6.51 -0.62 -17.41
C LEU A 56 7.16 0.00 -18.63
N ARG A 57 7.40 -0.78 -19.69
CA ARG A 57 7.94 -0.27 -20.96
C ARG A 57 6.99 0.70 -21.64
N TYR A 58 5.70 0.37 -21.72
CA TYR A 58 4.70 1.27 -22.29
C TYR A 58 4.51 2.53 -21.45
N ALA A 59 4.38 2.40 -20.12
CA ALA A 59 4.25 3.55 -19.22
C ALA A 59 5.45 4.51 -19.34
N LYS A 60 6.67 3.98 -19.50
CA LYS A 60 7.87 4.78 -19.75
C LYS A 60 7.83 5.47 -21.12
N LYS A 61 7.44 4.74 -22.17
CA LYS A 61 7.39 5.25 -23.55
C LYS A 61 6.38 6.39 -23.70
N GLU A 62 5.20 6.24 -23.10
CA GLU A 62 4.13 7.24 -23.11
C GLU A 62 4.40 8.42 -22.16
N LYS A 63 5.54 8.42 -21.45
CA LYS A 63 5.93 9.44 -20.47
C LYS A 63 4.82 9.73 -19.45
N THR A 64 4.11 8.68 -19.01
CA THR A 64 3.06 8.82 -18.00
C THR A 64 3.68 9.43 -16.73
N SER A 65 3.00 10.42 -16.14
CA SER A 65 3.37 11.00 -14.84
C SER A 65 3.57 9.94 -13.75
N ASP A 66 2.85 8.83 -13.88
CA ASP A 66 2.77 7.79 -12.87
C ASP A 66 3.79 6.66 -13.08
N TYR A 67 4.60 6.69 -14.15
CA TYR A 67 5.57 5.62 -14.45
C TYR A 67 6.45 5.29 -13.24
N ILE A 68 6.90 6.31 -12.53
CA ILE A 68 7.84 6.19 -11.41
C ILE A 68 7.15 5.63 -10.18
N LEU A 69 5.91 6.05 -9.94
CA LEU A 69 5.09 5.46 -8.90
C LEU A 69 4.87 3.98 -9.16
N ILE A 70 4.52 3.60 -10.40
CA ILE A 70 4.32 2.20 -10.79
C ILE A 70 5.62 1.40 -10.64
N LEU A 71 6.75 1.96 -11.07
CA LEU A 71 8.07 1.34 -10.94
C LEU A 71 8.42 1.08 -9.47
N LEU A 72 8.22 2.07 -8.60
CA LEU A 72 8.43 1.91 -7.16
C LEU A 72 7.56 0.79 -6.60
N LEU A 73 6.26 0.79 -6.88
CA LEU A 73 5.33 -0.25 -6.38
C LEU A 73 5.74 -1.65 -6.85
N ALA A 74 6.15 -1.78 -8.11
CA ALA A 74 6.56 -3.04 -8.71
C ALA A 74 7.85 -3.61 -8.08
N TYR A 75 8.84 -2.75 -7.78
CA TYR A 75 10.15 -3.19 -7.30
C TYR A 75 10.29 -3.23 -5.77
N THR A 76 9.43 -2.51 -5.04
CA THR A 76 9.54 -2.40 -3.58
C THR A 76 8.41 -3.10 -2.81
N GLY A 77 7.29 -3.37 -3.48
CA GLY A 77 6.09 -3.89 -2.81
C GLY A 77 5.47 -2.93 -1.80
N MET A 78 5.82 -1.64 -1.86
CA MET A 78 5.21 -0.61 -1.01
C MET A 78 3.71 -0.51 -1.24
N ARG A 79 2.97 -0.07 -0.21
CA ARG A 79 1.59 0.37 -0.40
C ARG A 79 1.58 1.70 -1.17
N SER A 80 0.55 1.94 -1.97
CA SER A 80 0.42 3.18 -2.76
C SER A 80 0.59 4.45 -1.93
N GLY A 81 -0.04 4.52 -0.76
CA GLY A 81 0.11 5.67 0.15
C GLY A 81 1.52 5.85 0.69
N GLU A 82 2.28 4.76 0.89
CA GLU A 82 3.69 4.84 1.30
C GLU A 82 4.55 5.41 0.17
N ALA A 83 4.33 4.96 -1.07
CA ALA A 83 5.10 5.45 -2.22
C ALA A 83 4.79 6.92 -2.53
N ILE A 84 3.52 7.34 -2.42
CA ILE A 84 3.10 8.73 -2.63
C ILE A 84 3.54 9.66 -1.47
N GLY A 85 3.72 9.12 -0.26
CA GLY A 85 4.13 9.87 0.93
C GLY A 85 5.65 10.03 1.09
N MET A 86 6.44 9.55 0.14
CA MET A 86 7.90 9.53 0.19
C MET A 86 8.50 10.91 -0.12
N TYR A 87 9.58 11.27 0.59
CA TYR A 87 10.39 12.46 0.31
C TYR A 87 11.78 12.08 -0.20
N TRP A 88 12.47 13.04 -0.84
CA TRP A 88 13.85 12.82 -1.32
C TRP A 88 14.82 12.45 -0.18
N GLU A 89 14.62 13.00 1.02
CA GLU A 89 15.37 12.64 2.25
C GLU A 89 15.17 11.19 2.71
N ASP A 90 14.19 10.48 2.15
CA ASP A 90 13.93 9.08 2.45
C ASP A 90 14.72 8.12 1.54
N ILE A 91 15.45 8.64 0.55
CA ILE A 91 16.22 7.87 -0.43
C ILE A 91 17.72 8.01 -0.14
N ASP A 92 18.39 6.87 0.06
CA ASP A 92 19.86 6.81 0.09
C ASP A 92 20.37 6.33 -1.27
N PHE A 93 20.85 7.28 -2.07
CA PHE A 93 21.42 7.02 -3.40
C PHE A 93 22.79 6.35 -3.37
N LYS A 94 23.48 6.31 -2.23
CA LYS A 94 24.78 5.63 -2.09
C LYS A 94 24.58 4.16 -1.78
N GLU A 95 23.69 3.87 -0.83
CA GLU A 95 23.40 2.51 -0.39
C GLU A 95 22.28 1.83 -1.21
N ASN A 96 21.71 2.55 -2.19
CA ASN A 96 20.58 2.10 -3.00
C ASN A 96 19.40 1.63 -2.13
N THR A 97 18.97 2.49 -1.20
CA THR A 97 17.86 2.17 -0.29
C THR A 97 16.79 3.25 -0.23
N VAL A 98 15.57 2.82 0.11
CA VAL A 98 14.43 3.69 0.35
C VAL A 98 13.86 3.39 1.72
N SER A 99 13.65 4.42 2.53
CA SER A 99 13.09 4.33 3.87
C SER A 99 11.60 4.64 3.87
N VAL A 100 10.79 3.69 4.31
CA VAL A 100 9.34 3.89 4.45
C VAL A 100 9.07 4.53 5.81
N LYS A 101 8.79 5.83 5.83
CA LYS A 101 8.57 6.61 7.07
C LYS A 101 7.17 7.18 7.24
N ARG A 102 6.44 7.30 6.13
CA ARG A 102 5.18 8.06 6.04
C ARG A 102 4.23 7.35 5.09
N THR A 103 2.95 7.66 5.23
CA THR A 103 1.91 7.31 4.26
C THR A 103 1.06 8.54 3.98
N ARG A 104 0.63 8.71 2.73
CA ARG A 104 -0.25 9.79 2.31
C ARG A 104 -1.53 9.23 1.71
N ASP A 105 -2.66 9.79 2.12
CA ASP A 105 -3.97 9.54 1.53
C ASP A 105 -4.75 10.84 1.34
N THR A 106 -6.06 10.72 1.09
CA THR A 106 -6.96 11.87 0.88
C THR A 106 -7.09 12.77 2.10
N LEU A 107 -6.77 12.27 3.30
CA LEU A 107 -6.78 13.02 4.56
C LEU A 107 -5.41 13.65 4.87
N GLY A 108 -4.45 13.51 3.97
CA GLY A 108 -3.11 14.09 4.09
C GLY A 108 -2.03 13.08 4.48
N THR A 109 -0.85 13.61 4.81
CA THR A 109 0.33 12.80 5.15
C THR A 109 0.36 12.51 6.64
N ARG A 110 0.57 11.25 7.01
CA ARG A 110 0.74 10.81 8.40
C ARG A 110 2.01 9.98 8.53
N LYS A 111 2.68 10.11 9.68
CA LYS A 111 3.74 9.15 10.05
C LYS A 111 3.12 7.77 10.20
N THR A 112 3.85 6.75 9.82
CA THR A 112 3.39 5.38 10.02
C THR A 112 3.29 5.09 11.52
N LYS A 113 2.22 4.40 11.94
CA LYS A 113 1.65 4.49 13.29
C LYS A 113 2.51 3.83 14.39
N THR A 114 3.51 3.02 14.05
CA THR A 114 4.33 2.23 15.00
C THR A 114 5.79 2.07 14.55
N GLU A 115 6.74 1.87 15.48
CA GLU A 115 8.16 1.63 15.13
C GLU A 115 8.34 0.46 14.14
N ASN A 116 7.55 -0.61 14.30
CA ASN A 116 7.55 -1.78 13.41
C ASN A 116 7.12 -1.48 11.96
N SER A 117 6.59 -0.28 11.68
CA SER A 117 6.21 0.13 10.33
C SER A 117 7.32 0.84 9.56
N PHE A 118 8.35 1.32 10.27
CA PHE A 118 9.55 1.85 9.63
C PHE A 118 10.40 0.69 9.09
N ARG A 119 10.73 0.77 7.81
CA ARG A 119 11.60 -0.22 7.17
C ARG A 119 12.40 0.42 6.07
N THR A 120 13.61 -0.09 5.88
CA THR A 120 14.48 0.28 4.77
C THR A 120 14.46 -0.85 3.74
N ILE A 121 14.17 -0.49 2.49
CA ILE A 121 14.05 -1.43 1.37
C ILE A 121 15.27 -1.19 0.47
N LYS A 122 16.08 -2.23 0.23
CA LYS A 122 17.08 -2.20 -0.83
C LYS A 122 16.39 -2.23 -2.17
N VAL A 123 16.81 -1.36 -3.08
CA VAL A 123 16.19 -1.19 -4.38
C VAL A 123 17.20 -1.41 -5.51
N ASP A 124 16.70 -1.92 -6.63
CA ASP A 124 17.51 -2.17 -7.82
C ASP A 124 18.11 -0.85 -8.36
N GLU A 125 19.32 -0.93 -8.92
CA GLU A 125 20.04 0.20 -9.49
C GLU A 125 19.22 0.92 -10.57
N LEU A 126 18.40 0.19 -11.33
CA LEU A 126 17.48 0.76 -12.31
C LEU A 126 16.51 1.76 -11.66
N VAL A 127 15.95 1.43 -10.50
CA VAL A 127 15.00 2.27 -9.77
C VAL A 127 15.70 3.53 -9.27
N ILE A 128 16.87 3.36 -8.64
CA ILE A 128 17.69 4.48 -8.13
C ILE A 128 18.04 5.45 -9.25
N LYS A 129 18.47 4.94 -10.40
CA LYS A 129 18.77 5.77 -11.57
C LYS A 129 17.57 6.57 -12.04
N GLN A 130 16.37 5.97 -12.06
CA GLN A 130 15.16 6.71 -12.43
C GLN A 130 14.81 7.78 -11.40
N LEU A 131 14.91 7.48 -10.10
CA LEU A 131 14.65 8.46 -9.02
C LEU A 131 15.62 9.65 -9.10
N LYS A 132 16.92 9.38 -9.30
CA LYS A 132 17.96 10.42 -9.40
C LYS A 132 17.73 11.35 -10.59
N ASN A 133 17.29 10.81 -11.73
CA ASN A 133 16.97 11.62 -12.92
C ASN A 133 15.85 12.64 -12.63
N ILE A 134 14.89 12.29 -11.78
CA ILE A 134 13.76 13.15 -11.45
C ILE A 134 14.16 14.18 -10.42
N GLU A 135 14.91 13.77 -9.39
CA GLU A 135 15.41 14.69 -8.36
C GLU A 135 16.18 15.85 -9.01
N HIS A 136 17.11 15.54 -9.93
CA HIS A 136 17.86 16.55 -10.66
C HIS A 136 16.98 17.42 -11.58
N GLY A 137 15.98 16.81 -12.24
CA GLY A 137 15.03 17.51 -13.09
C GLY A 137 14.10 18.45 -12.31
N VAL A 138 13.83 18.17 -11.02
CA VAL A 138 13.04 19.04 -10.14
C VAL A 138 13.91 20.16 -9.54
N CYS A 139 15.17 19.87 -9.16
CA CYS A 139 16.09 20.88 -8.62
C CYS A 139 16.55 21.91 -9.65
N SER A 140 16.50 21.61 -10.95
CA SER A 140 16.90 22.55 -12.02
C SER A 140 15.78 23.49 -12.48
N VAL A 141 14.59 23.40 -11.87
CA VAL A 141 13.42 24.24 -12.17
C VAL A 141 13.10 25.21 -11.02
N ASN A 142 13.91 25.19 -9.95
CA ASN A 142 13.82 26.13 -8.82
C ASN A 142 14.98 27.12 -8.83
#